data_AF-A0A0C3NQ60-F1
#
_entry.id   AF-A0A0C3NQ60-F1
#
_cell.length_a   1.000
_cell.length_b   1.000
_cell.length_c   1.000
_cell.angle_alpha   90.00
_cell.angle_beta   90.00
_cell.angle_gamma   90.00
#
_symmetry.space_group_name_H-M   'P 1'
#
loop_
_entity.id
_entity.type
_entity.pdbx_description
1 polymer ?
#
loop_
_entity_poly.entity_id
_entity_poly.type
_entity_poly.pdbx_seq_one_letter_code
_entity_poly.pdbx_strand_id
1 'polypeptide(L)'
;MESKPITNTDNIINSRDLLTRINWLKQELNYRFSEEYSEELKALNAFERNIDPVASFSTYAPGTDLIRDSYFEDYIKSTGGQDTTDMSRAAFNPVDFNGVIYWLRQ
;
A
#
# COMPACT_ATOMS: atom_id res chain seq x y z
N MET A 1 6.88 9.86 16.46
CA MET A 1 5.41 9.68 16.57
C MET A 1 5.12 8.28 16.07
N GLU A 2 4.34 7.50 16.81
CA GLU A 2 3.86 6.19 16.37
C GLU A 2 2.95 6.39 15.13
N SER A 3 3.24 5.69 14.04
CA SER A 3 2.36 5.66 12.86
C SER A 3 1.27 4.62 13.08
N LYS A 4 0.08 4.79 12.52
CA LYS A 4 -1.00 3.79 12.68
C LYS A 4 -0.59 2.44 12.05
N PRO A 5 -1.06 1.30 12.60
CA PRO A 5 -0.89 0.00 11.95
C PRO A 5 -1.48 0.00 10.55
N ILE A 6 -0.81 -0.66 9.60
CA ILE A 6 -1.32 -0.84 8.24
C ILE A 6 -1.75 -2.28 8.06
N THR A 7 -2.99 -2.48 7.62
CA THR A 7 -3.57 -3.82 7.40
C THR A 7 -4.19 -3.92 6.02
N ASN A 8 -4.49 -5.13 5.57
CA ASN A 8 -5.17 -5.37 4.29
C ASN A 8 -6.69 -5.08 4.35
N THR A 9 -7.15 -4.40 5.40
CA THR A 9 -8.54 -3.97 5.55
C THR A 9 -8.77 -2.55 5.06
N ASP A 10 -7.70 -1.75 4.98
CA ASP A 10 -7.75 -0.36 4.55
C ASP A 10 -8.09 -0.27 3.05
N ASN A 11 -9.02 0.61 2.69
CA ASN A 11 -9.45 0.79 1.29
C ASN A 11 -8.37 1.46 0.43
N ILE A 12 -7.56 2.32 1.03
CA ILE A 12 -6.48 3.04 0.38
C ILE A 12 -5.27 2.98 1.31
N ILE A 13 -4.13 2.54 0.77
CA ILE A 13 -2.84 2.57 1.46
C ILE A 13 -1.93 3.50 0.67
N ASN A 14 -1.37 4.52 1.32
CA ASN A 14 -0.35 5.35 0.68
C ASN A 14 1.03 4.69 0.84
N SER A 15 1.76 4.52 -0.25
CA SER A 15 3.07 3.88 -0.24
C SER A 15 4.13 4.61 0.60
N ARG A 16 4.04 5.94 0.75
CA ARG A 16 4.93 6.70 1.65
C ARG A 16 4.66 6.36 3.11
N ASP A 17 3.38 6.20 3.46
CA ASP A 17 2.97 5.83 4.81
C ASP A 17 3.35 4.36 5.11
N LEU A 18 3.23 3.47 4.11
CA LEU A 18 3.76 2.10 4.15
C LEU A 18 5.26 2.08 4.48
N LEU A 19 6.08 2.79 3.70
CA LEU A 19 7.52 2.85 3.93
C LEU A 19 7.87 3.47 5.29
N THR A 20 7.12 4.49 5.69
CA THR A 20 7.28 5.13 7.00
C THR A 20 6.97 4.16 8.14
N ARG A 21 5.89 3.37 8.03
CA ARG A 21 5.52 2.35 9.03
C ARG A 21 6.55 1.23 9.08
N ILE A 22 7.02 0.73 7.94
CA ILE A 22 8.10 -0.29 7.87
C ILE A 22 9.36 0.21 8.59
N ASN A 23 9.80 1.45 8.31
CA ASN A 23 11.00 2.00 8.95
C ASN A 23 10.80 2.19 10.46
N TRP A 24 9.63 2.68 10.89
CA TRP A 24 9.31 2.83 12.30
C TRP A 24 9.31 1.48 13.04
N LEU A 25 8.67 0.44 12.48
CA LEU A 25 8.64 -0.91 13.05
C LEU A 25 10.05 -1.50 13.20
N LYS A 26 10.93 -1.28 12.20
CA LYS A 26 12.33 -1.70 12.28
C LYS A 26 13.07 -1.04 13.44
N GLN A 27 12.81 0.25 13.70
CA GLN A 27 13.42 0.97 14.81
C GLN A 27 12.86 0.52 16.16
N GLU A 28 11.53 0.37 16.26
CA GLU A 28 10.86 -0.01 17.49
C GLU A 28 11.26 -1.43 17.93
N LEU A 29 11.30 -2.38 16.99
CA LEU A 29 11.71 -3.77 17.26
C LEU A 29 13.18 -3.90 17.66
N ASN A 30 14.05 -3.00 17.20
CA ASN A 30 15.44 -2.94 17.66
C ASN A 30 15.55 -2.47 19.12
N TYR A 31 14.61 -1.66 19.58
CA TYR A 31 14.56 -1.18 20.96
C TYR A 31 13.88 -2.18 21.89
N ARG A 32 12.74 -2.73 21.46
CA ARG A 32 11.92 -3.66 22.24
C ARG A 32 11.24 -4.67 21.33
N PHE A 33 11.42 -5.95 21.65
CA PHE A 33 10.68 -7.01 20.97
C PHE A 33 9.17 -6.89 21.23
N SER A 34 8.39 -7.00 20.15
CA SER A 34 6.93 -7.11 20.15
C SER A 34 6.56 -8.09 19.04
N GLU A 35 5.82 -9.15 19.41
CA GLU A 35 5.37 -10.17 18.45
C GLU A 35 4.43 -9.55 17.40
N GLU A 36 3.46 -8.74 17.84
CA GLU A 36 2.53 -8.02 16.99
C GLU A 36 3.25 -7.14 15.96
N TYR A 37 4.26 -6.38 16.39
CA TYR A 37 5.04 -5.52 15.48
C TYR A 37 5.93 -6.34 14.55
N SER A 38 6.42 -7.50 14.99
CA SER A 38 7.20 -8.40 14.15
C SER A 38 6.35 -9.02 13.04
N GLU A 39 5.12 -9.44 13.36
CA GLU A 39 4.16 -9.97 12.39
C GLU A 39 3.72 -8.90 11.40
N GLU A 40 3.40 -7.69 11.87
CA GLU A 40 3.08 -6.57 11.00
C GLU A 40 4.25 -6.26 10.06
N LEU A 41 5.47 -6.11 10.60
CA LEU A 41 6.66 -5.84 9.78
C LEU A 41 6.88 -6.93 8.73
N LYS A 42 6.67 -8.20 9.07
CA LYS A 42 6.78 -9.31 8.12
C LYS A 42 5.76 -9.18 7.00
N ALA A 43 4.51 -8.87 7.32
CA ALA A 43 3.45 -8.68 6.33
C ALA A 43 3.73 -7.47 5.43
N LEU A 44 4.15 -6.34 5.99
CA LEU A 44 4.42 -5.11 5.23
C LEU A 44 5.67 -5.25 4.32
N ASN A 45 6.73 -5.93 4.76
CA ASN A 45 7.86 -6.21 3.86
C ASN A 45 7.47 -7.19 2.73
N ALA A 46 6.57 -8.15 2.99
CA ALA A 46 6.07 -9.02 1.93
C ALA A 46 5.25 -8.22 0.91
N PHE A 47 4.41 -7.30 1.39
CA PHE A 47 3.65 -6.40 0.52
C PHE A 47 4.55 -5.47 -0.30
N GLU A 48 5.55 -4.84 0.31
CA GLU A 48 6.55 -4.00 -0.39
C GLU A 48 7.26 -4.78 -1.50
N ARG A 49 7.68 -6.03 -1.24
CA ARG A 49 8.32 -6.90 -2.25
C ARG A 49 7.40 -7.23 -3.43
N ASN A 50 6.09 -7.25 -3.23
CA ASN A 50 5.13 -7.46 -4.30
C ASN A 50 4.94 -6.20 -5.17
N ILE A 51 5.38 -5.02 -4.70
CA ILE A 51 5.35 -3.77 -5.45
C ILE A 51 6.53 -3.67 -6.43
N ASP A 52 7.72 -4.10 -6.02
CA ASP A 52 8.96 -4.04 -6.81
C ASP A 52 8.85 -4.56 -8.27
N PRO A 53 8.14 -5.67 -8.58
CA PRO A 53 8.00 -6.14 -9.97
C PRO A 53 7.10 -5.25 -10.84
N VAL A 54 6.27 -4.39 -10.23
CA VAL A 54 5.27 -3.59 -10.96
C VAL A 54 5.54 -2.10 -10.93
N ALA A 55 6.36 -1.61 -10.01
CA ALA A 55 6.76 -0.22 -9.92
C ALA A 55 8.18 -0.07 -9.37
N SER A 56 8.91 0.89 -9.92
CA SER A 56 10.22 1.26 -9.38
C SER A 56 10.08 1.95 -8.03
N PHE A 57 11.06 1.79 -7.13
CA PHE A 57 11.09 2.50 -5.85
C PHE A 57 10.91 4.02 -6.01
N SER A 58 11.53 4.63 -7.02
CA SER A 58 11.36 6.06 -7.33
C SER A 58 9.93 6.46 -7.70
N THR A 59 9.12 5.53 -8.20
CA THR A 59 7.72 5.78 -8.59
C THR A 59 6.82 5.79 -7.36
N TYR A 60 6.95 4.82 -6.46
CA TYR A 60 6.04 4.71 -5.31
C TYR A 60 6.57 5.37 -4.04
N ALA A 61 7.89 5.54 -3.84
CA ALA A 61 8.42 6.13 -2.61
C ALA A 61 7.92 7.56 -2.29
N PRO A 62 7.67 8.46 -3.28
CA PRO A 62 7.13 9.78 -3.01
C PRO A 62 5.72 9.78 -2.41
N GLY A 63 4.94 8.72 -2.63
CA GLY A 63 3.58 8.57 -2.14
C GLY A 63 2.58 8.37 -3.28
N THR A 64 2.26 7.11 -3.54
CA THR A 64 1.28 6.63 -4.52
C THR A 64 0.22 5.82 -3.77
N ASP A 65 -1.02 5.94 -4.22
CA ASP A 65 -2.13 5.20 -3.63
C ASP A 65 -2.21 3.77 -4.16
N LEU A 66 -2.28 2.83 -3.24
CA LEU A 66 -2.67 1.44 -3.45
C LEU A 66 -4.14 1.32 -3.08
N ILE A 67 -4.99 1.04 -4.06
CA ILE A 67 -6.45 1.04 -3.90
C ILE A 67 -6.94 -0.40 -3.83
N ARG A 68 -7.64 -0.76 -2.75
CA ARG A 68 -8.17 -2.12 -2.57
C ARG A 68 -9.14 -2.47 -3.70
N ASP A 69 -9.04 -3.69 -4.22
CA ASP A 69 -9.86 -4.20 -5.32
C ASP A 69 -11.37 -3.97 -5.12
N SER A 70 -11.87 -4.29 -3.92
CA SER A 70 -13.28 -4.14 -3.56
C SER A 70 -13.74 -2.68 -3.47
N TYR A 71 -12.82 -1.72 -3.36
CA TYR A 71 -13.10 -0.30 -3.28
C TYR A 71 -12.79 0.44 -4.59
N PHE A 72 -12.18 -0.24 -5.57
CA PHE A 72 -11.66 0.37 -6.78
C PHE A 72 -12.72 1.15 -7.57
N GLU A 73 -13.90 0.56 -7.76
CA GLU A 73 -15.00 1.21 -8.49
C GLU A 73 -15.47 2.51 -7.81
N ASP A 74 -15.53 2.52 -6.47
CA ASP A 74 -15.93 3.70 -5.71
C ASP A 74 -14.83 4.77 -5.70
N TYR A 75 -13.57 4.35 -5.65
CA TYR A 75 -12.42 5.22 -5.85
C TYR A 75 -12.48 5.93 -7.21
N ILE A 76 -12.69 5.20 -8.31
CA ILE A 76 -12.78 5.78 -9.65
C ILE A 76 -13.96 6.75 -9.75
N LYS A 77 -15.14 6.43 -9.21
CA LYS A 77 -16.29 7.35 -9.20
C LYS A 77 -16.02 8.62 -8.40
N SER A 78 -15.36 8.50 -7.25
CA SER A 78 -15.06 9.65 -6.38
C SER A 78 -13.98 10.57 -6.95
N THR A 79 -13.03 10.01 -7.72
CA THR A 79 -11.91 10.72 -8.33
C THR A 79 -12.23 11.20 -9.76
N GLY A 80 -13.15 10.53 -10.45
CA GLY A 80 -13.45 10.65 -11.88
C GLY A 80 -14.70 11.46 -12.21
N GLY A 81 -14.94 12.57 -11.53
CA GLY A 81 -16.08 13.46 -11.79
C GLY A 81 -16.10 14.19 -13.14
N GLN A 82 -15.21 13.90 -14.10
CA GLN A 82 -15.24 14.62 -15.40
C GLN A 82 -14.64 13.93 -16.64
N ASP A 83 -13.85 12.85 -16.53
CA ASP A 83 -13.32 12.14 -17.72
C ASP A 83 -13.16 10.64 -17.43
N THR A 84 -14.26 9.90 -17.60
CA THR A 84 -14.35 8.46 -17.31
C THR A 84 -13.63 7.57 -18.34
N THR A 85 -12.84 8.14 -19.24
CA THR A 85 -12.25 7.42 -20.38
C THR A 85 -10.79 7.01 -20.12
N ASP A 86 -10.08 7.62 -19.16
CA ASP A 86 -8.64 7.40 -18.96
C ASP A 86 -8.22 6.68 -17.66
N MET A 87 -9.11 6.51 -16.67
CA MET A 87 -8.79 5.70 -15.47
C MET A 87 -9.36 4.28 -15.58
N SER A 88 -8.97 3.56 -16.61
CA SER A 88 -9.24 2.12 -16.69
C SER A 88 -8.31 1.35 -15.76
N ARG A 89 -8.73 0.16 -15.29
CA ARG A 89 -7.90 -0.75 -14.48
C ARG A 89 -6.56 -1.12 -15.15
N ALA A 90 -6.44 -0.89 -16.45
CA ALA A 90 -5.20 -1.05 -17.23
C ALA A 90 -4.11 -0.02 -16.89
N ALA A 91 -4.46 1.11 -16.27
CA ALA A 91 -3.51 2.11 -15.76
C ALA A 91 -2.96 1.76 -14.37
N PHE A 92 -3.36 0.62 -13.81
CA PHE A 92 -2.98 0.18 -12.47
C PHE A 92 -2.35 -1.20 -12.53
N ASN A 93 -1.42 -1.45 -11.60
CA ASN A 93 -0.84 -2.77 -11.44
C ASN A 93 -1.40 -3.47 -10.21
N PRO A 94 -1.77 -4.76 -10.31
CA PRO A 94 -2.21 -5.52 -9.17
C PRO A 94 -1.02 -5.86 -8.25
N VAL A 95 -1.23 -5.71 -6.95
CA VAL A 95 -0.28 -6.04 -5.89
C VAL A 95 -1.03 -6.84 -4.82
N ASP A 96 -0.51 -8.00 -4.46
CA ASP A 96 -1.10 -8.83 -3.40
C ASP A 96 -0.66 -8.36 -2.00
N PHE A 97 -1.63 -8.19 -1.10
CA PHE A 97 -1.42 -7.98 0.33
C PHE A 97 -2.16 -9.06 1.14
N ASN A 98 -1.46 -10.17 1.43
CA ASN A 98 -2.00 -11.29 2.19
C ASN A 98 -3.31 -11.84 1.59
N GLY A 99 -3.34 -12.03 0.27
CA GLY A 99 -4.52 -12.53 -0.45
C GLY A 99 -5.56 -11.46 -0.82
N VAL A 100 -5.33 -10.19 -0.46
CA VAL A 100 -6.17 -9.06 -0.88
C VAL A 100 -5.44 -8.28 -1.96
N ILE A 101 -6.08 -8.10 -3.11
CA ILE A 101 -5.50 -7.35 -4.23
C ILE A 101 -5.67 -5.84 -4.00
N TYR A 102 -4.57 -5.12 -4.21
CA TYR A 102 -4.50 -3.67 -4.29
C TYR A 102 -4.05 -3.25 -5.69
N TRP A 103 -4.60 -2.16 -6.20
CA TRP A 103 -4.28 -1.56 -7.47
C TRP A 103 -3.38 -0.37 -7.24
N LEU A 104 -2.10 -0.51 -7.61
CA LEU A 104 -1.11 0.55 -7.56
C LEU A 104 -1.22 1.41 -8.82
N ARG A 105 -1.39 2.71 -8.64
CA ARG A 105 -1.41 3.68 -9.74
C ARG A 105 -0.01 3.83 -10.36
N GLN A 106 0.08 3.83 -11.69
CA GLN A 106 1.32 4.13 -12.42
C GLN A 106 1.65 5.62 -12.46
#